data_AF-A0A2D7RNC2-F1
#
_entry.id   AF-A0A2D7RNC2-F1
#
_cell.length_a   1.000
_cell.length_b   1.000
_cell.length_c   1.000
_cell.angle_alpha   90.00
_cell.angle_beta   90.00
_cell.angle_gamma   90.00
#
_symmetry.space_group_name_H-M   'P 1'
#
loop_
_entity.id
_entity.type
_entity.pdbx_description
1 polymer ?
#
loop_
_entity_poly.entity_id
_entity_poly.type
_entity_poly.pdbx_seq_one_letter_code
_entity_poly.pdbx_strand_id
1 'polypeptide(L)'
;MISGQFIEEEVIEKKVSTELTSVVVQKSESRFFSPKVTLNAAATSEKRVRVKAKTSGEVMQNDVNQGQWVEKDQVLCRLGVVELNRTEVKAP
;
A
#
# COMPACT_ATOMS: atom_id res chain seq x y z
N MET A 1 46.74 -31.69 -32.58
CA MET A 1 46.45 -30.74 -31.48
C MET A 1 45.33 -29.85 -32.00
N ILE A 2 44.09 -29.78 -31.52
CA ILE A 2 43.38 -30.08 -30.25
C ILE A 2 41.95 -30.41 -30.72
N SER A 3 41.48 -31.65 -30.59
CA SER A 3 40.42 -32.04 -29.64
C SER A 3 39.30 -31.00 -29.47
N GLY A 4 38.24 -31.11 -30.27
CA GLY A 4 36.92 -30.59 -29.94
C GLY A 4 35.94 -31.75 -30.00
N GLN A 5 35.50 -32.22 -28.84
CA GLN A 5 34.57 -33.34 -28.68
C GLN A 5 33.32 -33.15 -29.53
N PHE A 6 32.97 -34.17 -30.32
CA PHE A 6 31.61 -34.34 -30.82
C PHE A 6 30.73 -34.61 -29.60
N ILE A 7 29.96 -33.60 -29.21
CA ILE A 7 28.81 -33.78 -28.33
C ILE A 7 27.73 -34.37 -29.22
N GLU A 8 27.39 -35.63 -29.00
CA GLU A 8 26.19 -36.21 -29.58
C GLU A 8 25.01 -35.41 -29.02
N GLU A 9 24.30 -34.72 -29.90
CA GLU A 9 22.99 -34.17 -29.56
C GLU A 9 22.13 -35.36 -29.12
N GLU A 10 21.63 -35.32 -27.89
CA GLU A 10 20.61 -36.25 -27.44
C GLU A 10 19.41 -36.11 -28.38
N VAL A 11 19.32 -37.03 -29.33
CA VAL A 11 18.15 -37.19 -30.16
C VAL A 11 17.06 -37.65 -29.20
N ILE A 12 16.32 -36.68 -28.66
CA ILE A 12 15.04 -36.94 -28.04
C ILE A 12 14.21 -37.56 -29.16
N GLU A 13 14.13 -38.88 -29.17
CA GLU A 13 13.23 -39.61 -30.04
C GLU A 13 11.81 -39.12 -29.73
N LYS A 14 11.38 -38.08 -30.46
CA LYS A 14 9.97 -37.79 -30.61
C LYS A 14 9.42 -38.96 -31.38
N LYS A 15 8.89 -39.95 -30.65
CA LYS A 15 7.98 -40.95 -31.19
C LYS A 15 6.87 -40.18 -31.88
N VAL A 16 6.97 -40.02 -33.20
CA VAL A 16 5.90 -39.49 -34.03
C VAL A 16 4.83 -40.57 -34.05
N SER A 17 3.88 -40.48 -33.14
CA SER A 17 2.74 -41.38 -33.10
C SER A 17 1.84 -41.05 -34.30
N THR A 18 1.76 -41.97 -35.26
CA THR A 18 0.74 -42.03 -36.31
C THR A 18 -0.60 -42.47 -35.72
N GLU A 19 -1.10 -41.74 -34.72
CA GLU A 19 -2.42 -41.95 -34.13
C GLU A 19 -3.24 -40.67 -34.34
N LEU A 20 -4.37 -40.80 -35.04
CA LEU A 20 -5.26 -39.67 -35.40
C LEU A 20 -5.91 -39.01 -34.17
N THR A 21 -5.82 -39.64 -33.00
CA THR A 21 -6.43 -39.15 -31.76
C THR A 21 -5.60 -39.58 -30.57
N SER A 22 -5.08 -38.61 -29.81
CA SER A 22 -4.36 -38.84 -28.55
C SER A 22 -5.21 -38.38 -27.37
N VAL A 23 -5.39 -39.23 -26.34
CA VAL A 23 -6.12 -38.88 -25.11
C VAL A 23 -5.14 -38.72 -23.96
N VAL A 24 -5.21 -37.60 -23.25
CA VAL A 24 -4.41 -37.33 -22.05
C VAL A 24 -5.25 -37.62 -20.82
N VAL A 25 -4.79 -38.54 -19.97
CA VAL A 25 -5.44 -38.90 -18.70
C VAL A 25 -4.67 -38.25 -17.55
N GLN A 26 -5.32 -37.34 -16.82
CA GLN A 26 -4.82 -36.79 -15.56
C GLN A 26 -5.67 -37.31 -14.39
N LYS A 27 -5.00 -37.73 -13.31
CA LYS A 27 -5.65 -38.06 -12.05
C LYS A 27 -5.92 -36.76 -11.29
N SER A 28 -7.17 -36.53 -10.89
CA SER A 28 -7.55 -35.39 -10.07
C SER A 28 -7.20 -35.64 -8.60
N GLU A 29 -6.48 -34.70 -8.00
CA GLU A 29 -6.20 -34.67 -6.57
C GLU A 29 -6.98 -33.52 -5.93
N SER A 30 -7.56 -33.77 -4.76
CA SER A 30 -8.22 -32.71 -3.99
C SER A 30 -7.17 -31.76 -3.43
N ARG A 31 -7.26 -30.48 -3.80
CA ARG A 31 -6.42 -29.41 -3.27
C ARG A 31 -7.28 -28.24 -2.83
N PHE A 32 -6.94 -27.64 -1.69
CA PHE A 32 -7.57 -26.41 -1.26
C PHE A 32 -7.21 -25.29 -2.22
N PHE A 33 -8.23 -24.70 -2.82
CA PHE A 33 -8.09 -23.56 -3.72
C PHE A 33 -8.69 -22.33 -3.05
N SER A 34 -7.87 -21.31 -2.82
CA SER A 34 -8.30 -20.03 -2.25
C SER A 34 -8.15 -18.94 -3.32
N PRO A 35 -9.24 -18.51 -3.96
CA PRO A 35 -9.19 -17.38 -4.89
C PRO A 35 -8.89 -16.10 -4.12
N LYS A 36 -7.93 -15.30 -4.62
CA LYS A 36 -7.59 -13.98 -4.06
C LYS A 36 -8.16 -12.89 -4.94
N VAL A 37 -8.85 -11.93 -4.33
CA VAL A 37 -9.31 -10.70 -4.99
C VAL A 37 -8.43 -9.55 -4.52
N THR A 38 -7.91 -8.76 -5.44
CA THR A 38 -7.12 -7.55 -5.14
C THR A 38 -8.00 -6.32 -5.30
N LEU A 39 -8.03 -5.48 -4.27
CA LEU A 39 -8.79 -4.24 -4.25
C LEU A 39 -7.87 -3.11 -3.78
N ASN A 40 -8.05 -1.93 -4.38
CA ASN A 40 -7.41 -0.73 -3.90
C ASN A 40 -8.15 -0.24 -2.66
N ALA A 41 -7.46 -0.19 -1.52
CA ALA A 41 -8.01 0.29 -0.27
C ALA A 41 -7.07 1.34 0.35
N ALA A 42 -7.65 2.26 1.12
CA ALA A 42 -6.91 3.26 1.88
C ALA A 42 -7.34 3.20 3.35
N ALA A 43 -6.38 3.37 4.26
CA ALA A 43 -6.66 3.43 5.69
C ALA A 43 -7.22 4.80 6.08
N THR A 44 -8.42 4.83 6.65
CA THR A 44 -9.04 6.04 7.19
C THR A 44 -9.28 5.87 8.68
N SER A 45 -9.02 6.92 9.48
CA SER A 45 -9.37 6.92 10.91
C SER A 45 -10.88 7.03 11.09
N GLU A 46 -11.43 6.27 12.03
CA GLU A 46 -12.84 6.33 12.43
C GLU A 46 -13.19 7.69 13.06
N LYS A 47 -12.29 8.21 13.90
CA LYS A 47 -12.44 9.51 14.56
C LYS A 47 -11.31 10.43 14.11
N ARG A 48 -11.66 11.41 13.28
CA ARG A 48 -10.76 12.48 12.83
C ARG A 48 -11.50 13.81 12.91
N VAL A 49 -10.93 14.76 13.66
CA VAL A 49 -11.46 16.12 13.74
C VAL A 49 -10.57 17.06 12.93
N ARG A 50 -11.18 17.87 12.07
CA ARG A 50 -10.48 18.97 11.37
C ARG A 50 -10.63 20.22 12.23
N VAL A 51 -9.54 20.64 12.86
CA VAL A 51 -9.51 21.86 13.68
C VAL A 51 -9.56 23.08 12.75
N LYS A 52 -10.46 24.01 13.05
CA LYS A 52 -10.58 25.30 12.36
C LYS A 52 -10.47 26.43 13.38
N ALA A 53 -9.79 27.50 12.98
CA ALA A 53 -9.77 28.73 13.76
C ALA A 53 -11.17 29.35 13.84
N LYS A 54 -11.49 29.97 14.98
CA LYS A 54 -12.77 30.70 15.17
C LYS A 54 -12.78 32.05 14.45
N THR A 55 -11.60 32.64 14.28
CA THR A 55 -11.41 33.97 13.67
C THR A 55 -10.34 33.90 12.59
N SER A 56 -10.38 34.85 11.65
CA SER A 56 -9.28 35.05 10.69
C SER A 56 -8.13 35.79 11.37
N GLY A 57 -6.90 35.48 10.98
CA GLY A 57 -5.70 36.10 11.52
C GLY A 57 -4.44 35.46 10.95
N GLU A 58 -3.29 36.09 11.21
CA GLU A 58 -1.99 35.53 10.86
C GLU A 58 -1.67 34.35 11.80
N VAL A 59 -1.16 33.25 11.26
CA VAL A 59 -0.72 32.10 12.07
C VAL A 59 0.64 32.43 12.66
N MET A 60 0.68 32.56 13.99
CA MET A 60 1.91 32.74 14.75
C MET A 60 2.59 31.39 14.99
N GLN A 61 3.56 31.34 15.90
CA GLN A 61 4.33 30.14 16.22
C GLN A 61 3.44 28.92 16.56
N ASN A 62 3.80 27.77 16.00
CA ASN A 62 3.16 26.49 16.28
C ASN A 62 3.79 25.87 17.52
N ASP A 63 2.94 25.43 18.46
CA ASP A 63 3.36 24.77 19.70
C ASP A 63 3.39 23.24 19.55
N VAL A 64 2.93 22.69 18.41
CA VAL A 64 2.77 21.24 18.16
C VAL A 64 3.27 20.86 16.76
N ASN A 65 3.97 19.71 16.67
CA ASN A 65 4.48 19.15 15.42
C ASN A 65 3.60 18.00 14.86
N GLN A 66 3.73 17.73 13.57
CA GLN A 66 3.01 16.63 12.94
C GLN A 66 3.43 15.27 13.52
N GLY A 67 2.44 14.45 13.89
CA GLY A 67 2.67 13.14 14.51
C GLY A 67 2.82 13.19 16.03
N GLN A 68 2.84 14.38 16.63
CA GLN A 68 2.87 14.54 18.09
C GLN A 68 1.50 14.23 18.69
N TRP A 69 1.51 13.60 19.86
CA TRP A 69 0.30 13.39 20.66
C TRP A 69 -0.16 14.71 21.30
N VAL A 70 -1.47 14.94 21.32
CA VAL A 70 -2.08 16.14 21.92
C VAL A 70 -3.21 15.77 22.86
N GLU A 71 -3.34 16.55 23.93
CA GLU A 71 -4.44 16.44 24.89
C GLU A 71 -5.61 17.36 24.52
N LYS A 72 -6.78 17.07 25.07
CA LYS A 72 -7.97 17.91 24.88
C LYS A 72 -7.70 19.33 25.38
N ASP A 73 -8.16 20.32 24.63
CA ASP A 73 -8.00 21.75 24.90
C ASP A 73 -6.55 22.28 24.87
N GLN A 74 -5.57 21.45 24.46
CA GLN A 74 -4.19 21.89 24.25
C GLN A 74 -4.10 22.93 23.12
N VAL A 75 -3.30 23.98 23.33
CA VAL A 75 -3.05 25.02 22.32
C VAL A 75 -2.20 24.45 21.18
N LEU A 76 -2.69 24.58 19.95
CA LEU A 76 -2.01 24.10 18.74
C LEU A 76 -1.24 25.23 18.05
N CYS A 77 -1.90 26.37 17.88
CA CYS A 77 -1.31 27.57 17.30
C CYS A 77 -1.99 28.82 17.86
N ARG A 78 -1.26 29.93 17.82
CA ARG A 78 -1.78 31.27 18.18
C ARG A 78 -2.05 32.07 16.92
N LEU A 79 -3.04 32.95 16.99
CA LEU A 79 -3.38 33.84 15.88
C LEU A 79 -3.01 35.29 16.25
N GLY A 80 -2.31 35.94 15.33
CA GLY A 80 -2.10 37.38 15.33
C GLY A 80 -3.30 38.06 14.70
N VAL A 81 -4.13 38.70 15.53
CA VAL A 81 -5.22 39.59 15.10
C VAL A 81 -4.83 41.01 15.50
N VAL A 82 -5.00 41.97 14.57
CA VAL A 82 -4.49 43.35 14.69
C VAL A 82 -5.24 44.19 15.76
N GLU A 83 -6.22 43.62 16.44
CA GLU A 83 -7.01 44.29 17.49
C GLU A 83 -6.80 43.62 18.86
N LEU A 84 -5.67 43.93 19.52
CA LEU A 84 -5.35 43.76 20.96
C LEU A 84 -5.53 42.39 21.65
N ASN A 85 -6.18 41.40 21.03
CA ASN A 85 -6.48 40.09 21.61
C ASN A 85 -5.81 38.99 20.78
N ARG A 86 -4.85 38.30 21.38
CA ARG A 86 -4.27 37.07 20.82
C ARG A 86 -5.29 35.94 21.00
N THR A 87 -5.87 35.43 19.93
CA THR A 87 -6.78 34.28 19.99
C THR A 87 -6.00 32.97 19.84
N GLU A 88 -6.41 31.94 20.59
CA GLU A 88 -5.75 30.63 20.61
C GLU A 88 -6.64 29.58 19.94
N VAL A 89 -6.02 28.69 19.16
CA VAL A 89 -6.68 27.53 18.57
C VAL A 89 -6.34 26.31 19.41
N LYS A 90 -7.37 25.59 19.89
CA LYS A 90 -7.23 24.46 20.81
C LYS A 90 -7.64 23.14 20.18
N ALA A 91 -7.07 22.04 20.68
CA ALA A 91 -7.46 20.68 20.33
C ALA A 91 -8.88 20.35 20.88
N PRO A 92 -9.74 19.67 20.08
CA PRO A 92 -11.10 19.31 20.45
C PRO A 92 -11.18 18.18 21.49
#